data_AF-A0A543PTS7-F1
#
_entry.id   AF-A0A543PTS7-F1
#
_cell.length_a   1.000
_cell.length_b   1.000
_cell.length_c   1.000
_cell.angle_alpha   90.00
_cell.angle_beta   90.00
_cell.angle_gamma   90.00
#
_symmetry.space_group_name_H-M   'P 1'
#
loop_
_entity.id
_entity.type
_entity.pdbx_description
1 polymer ?
#
loop_
_entity_poly.entity_id
_entity_poly.type
_entity_poly.pdbx_seq_one_letter_code
_entity_poly.pdbx_strand_id
1 'polypeptide(L)'
;MSQWREDTRTRVRALGTAVRQPGPERDALMLLVKAALATVLAWQFAVRVLHSPVPFYAPMAALLVVDRTMVRSISASAQRIAAVVLGLGVAWVAATFVGVNVWTMFVVILVALVIGRWSRLGDHGIQVPAMVLLSLITAGGVDEEFTSLTIVETIAGGVIGVAVNALVFAPLHLTKPRQRVAALTDQVRDLLLELADGLRRGFDAETARGWYRRGGDIADRTRYIVDDIRTGRESTRFNPREGIRPADVHWEGYERTVKTLRHVLWQVTGIGRTLVDATDERHPAPSPDFLSRFADALGSLAEAVQQLGLHDEDATAAFDRSIEHARDVLTELREEVRVTPLEDPEQWPVYGSLISDATRAVHDLESARDEASRPTETDPLRVTPQTGLWARMTRRGAAAPEG
;
A
#
# COMPACT_ATOMS: atom_id res chain seq x y z
N MET A 1 -15.30 -24.91 -25.16
CA MET A 1 -15.22 -23.64 -25.92
C MET A 1 -16.20 -22.55 -25.45
N SER A 2 -17.18 -22.83 -24.58
CA SER A 2 -18.15 -21.84 -24.07
C SER A 2 -17.61 -20.97 -22.92
N GLN A 3 -16.89 -21.56 -21.95
CA GLN A 3 -16.29 -20.81 -20.82
C GLN A 3 -15.33 -19.68 -21.25
N TRP A 4 -14.59 -19.88 -22.34
CA TRP A 4 -13.65 -18.88 -22.87
C TRP A 4 -14.37 -17.65 -23.47
N ARG A 5 -15.59 -17.82 -23.99
CA ARG A 5 -16.41 -16.75 -24.56
C ARG A 5 -17.15 -15.93 -23.50
N GLU A 6 -17.50 -16.54 -22.37
CA GLU A 6 -18.10 -15.85 -21.22
C GLU A 6 -17.06 -15.03 -20.45
N ASP A 7 -15.85 -15.56 -20.27
CA ASP A 7 -14.75 -14.86 -19.59
C ASP A 7 -14.29 -13.63 -20.41
N THR A 8 -14.22 -13.76 -21.75
CA THR A 8 -13.90 -12.62 -22.63
C THR A 8 -14.98 -11.54 -22.64
N ARG A 9 -16.27 -11.89 -22.64
CA ARG A 9 -17.36 -10.90 -22.58
C ARG A 9 -17.43 -10.17 -21.25
N THR A 10 -17.12 -10.86 -20.15
CA THR A 10 -17.06 -10.26 -18.80
C THR A 10 -15.88 -9.29 -18.70
N ARG A 11 -14.70 -9.65 -19.24
CA ARG A 11 -13.53 -8.77 -19.29
C ARG A 11 -13.71 -7.57 -20.22
N VAL A 12 -14.39 -7.74 -21.37
CA VAL A 12 -14.70 -6.63 -22.30
C VAL A 12 -15.74 -5.67 -21.72
N ARG A 13 -16.72 -6.17 -20.95
CA ARG A 13 -17.64 -5.31 -20.21
C ARG A 13 -16.93 -4.54 -19.09
N ALA A 14 -16.03 -5.18 -18.33
CA ALA A 14 -15.17 -4.53 -17.35
C ALA A 14 -14.31 -3.40 -17.98
N LEU A 15 -13.77 -3.61 -19.17
CA LEU A 15 -13.08 -2.57 -19.96
C LEU A 15 -13.99 -1.35 -20.28
N GLY A 16 -15.27 -1.58 -20.56
CA GLY A 16 -16.25 -0.52 -20.82
C GLY A 16 -16.67 0.26 -19.56
N THR A 17 -16.74 -0.43 -18.41
CA THR A 17 -17.04 0.19 -17.10
C THR A 17 -15.85 0.96 -16.53
N ALA A 18 -14.61 0.49 -16.80
CA ALA A 18 -13.36 1.11 -16.37
C ALA A 18 -13.14 2.54 -16.93
N VAL A 19 -13.79 2.88 -18.04
CA VAL A 19 -13.77 4.23 -18.62
C VAL A 19 -14.68 5.20 -17.86
N ARG A 20 -15.68 4.70 -17.12
CA ARG A 20 -16.74 5.53 -16.50
C ARG A 20 -16.69 5.61 -14.98
N GLN A 21 -15.99 4.71 -14.27
CA GLN A 21 -15.85 4.77 -12.80
C GLN A 21 -14.39 4.63 -12.33
N PRO A 22 -13.95 5.40 -11.31
CA PRO A 22 -12.64 5.18 -10.69
C PRO A 22 -12.62 3.84 -9.93
N GLY A 23 -11.83 2.87 -10.41
CA GLY A 23 -11.73 1.54 -9.80
C GLY A 23 -10.44 0.78 -10.18
N PRO A 24 -10.16 -0.39 -9.57
CA PRO A 24 -8.97 -1.20 -9.84
C PRO A 24 -8.78 -1.58 -11.33
N GLU A 25 -9.88 -1.67 -12.06
CA GLU A 25 -9.91 -2.01 -13.49
C GLU A 25 -9.32 -0.89 -14.37
N ARG A 26 -9.52 0.38 -13.99
CA ARG A 26 -8.94 1.54 -14.69
C ARG A 26 -7.42 1.58 -14.52
N ASP A 27 -6.92 1.21 -13.35
CA ASP A 27 -5.47 1.17 -13.09
C ASP A 27 -4.79 0.06 -13.91
N ALA A 28 -5.44 -1.11 -14.00
CA ALA A 28 -4.97 -2.19 -14.86
C ALA A 28 -4.97 -1.77 -16.33
N LEU A 29 -6.05 -1.14 -16.80
CA LEU A 29 -6.13 -0.61 -18.17
C LEU A 29 -5.03 0.44 -18.43
N MET A 30 -4.81 1.36 -17.49
CA MET A 30 -3.77 2.37 -17.60
C MET A 30 -2.37 1.76 -17.66
N LEU A 31 -2.09 0.74 -16.84
CA LEU A 31 -0.82 0.02 -16.91
C LEU A 31 -0.61 -0.62 -18.28
N LEU A 32 -1.65 -1.27 -18.84
CA LEU A 32 -1.59 -1.88 -20.17
C LEU A 32 -1.34 -0.83 -21.27
N VAL A 33 -2.04 0.31 -21.21
CA VAL A 33 -1.85 1.40 -22.18
C VAL A 33 -0.44 2.00 -22.08
N LYS A 34 0.09 2.19 -20.86
CA LYS A 34 1.47 2.65 -20.66
C LYS A 34 2.49 1.66 -21.21
N ALA A 35 2.31 0.38 -20.92
CA ALA A 35 3.18 -0.68 -21.39
C ALA A 35 3.19 -0.72 -22.92
N ALA A 36 2.01 -0.62 -23.55
CA ALA A 36 1.88 -0.54 -25.00
C ALA A 36 2.57 0.71 -25.57
N LEU A 37 2.35 1.89 -24.98
CA LEU A 37 2.96 3.13 -25.43
C LEU A 37 4.49 3.11 -25.30
N ALA A 38 5.01 2.65 -24.15
CA ALA A 38 6.44 2.49 -23.92
C ALA A 38 7.08 1.55 -24.94
N THR A 39 6.43 0.41 -25.20
CA THR A 39 6.88 -0.58 -26.19
C THR A 39 6.94 0.02 -27.58
N VAL A 40 5.89 0.73 -28.02
CA VAL A 40 5.84 1.36 -29.34
C VAL A 40 6.88 2.46 -29.49
N LEU A 41 7.08 3.30 -28.46
CA LEU A 41 8.11 4.34 -28.48
C LEU A 41 9.52 3.76 -28.53
N ALA A 42 9.79 2.71 -27.75
CA ALA A 42 11.08 2.04 -27.77
C ALA A 42 11.36 1.33 -29.10
N TRP A 43 10.33 0.73 -29.71
CA TRP A 43 10.43 0.18 -31.06
C TRP A 43 10.77 1.27 -32.10
N GLN A 44 10.04 2.39 -32.06
CA GLN A 44 10.29 3.52 -32.97
C GLN A 44 11.71 4.09 -32.80
N PHE A 45 12.20 4.15 -31.57
CA PHE A 45 13.57 4.56 -31.28
C PHE A 45 14.59 3.57 -31.88
N ALA A 46 14.39 2.26 -31.70
CA ALA A 46 15.28 1.25 -32.27
C ALA A 46 15.33 1.28 -33.80
N VAL A 47 14.18 1.50 -34.46
CA VAL A 47 14.10 1.59 -35.92
C VAL A 47 14.74 2.88 -36.45
N ARG A 48 14.36 4.04 -35.91
CA ARG A 48 14.71 5.34 -36.50
C ARG A 48 16.03 5.92 -36.02
N VAL A 49 16.47 5.56 -34.81
CA VAL A 49 17.67 6.13 -34.20
C VAL A 49 18.81 5.11 -34.24
N LEU A 50 18.55 3.89 -33.79
CA LEU A 50 19.57 2.83 -33.77
C LEU A 50 19.71 2.10 -35.11
N HIS A 51 18.81 2.33 -36.07
CA HIS A 51 18.81 1.69 -37.39
C HIS A 51 18.92 0.15 -37.30
N SER A 52 18.31 -0.42 -36.27
CA SER A 52 18.49 -1.83 -35.95
C SER A 52 17.88 -2.73 -37.03
N PRO A 53 18.62 -3.75 -37.50
CA PRO A 53 18.11 -4.70 -38.48
C PRO A 53 16.98 -5.57 -37.90
N VAL A 54 16.99 -5.81 -36.59
CA VAL A 54 15.97 -6.59 -35.86
C VAL A 54 15.60 -5.87 -34.56
N PRO A 55 14.70 -4.86 -34.61
CA PRO A 55 14.37 -3.98 -33.48
C PRO A 55 13.48 -4.69 -32.46
N PHE A 56 14.04 -5.65 -31.72
CA PHE A 56 13.32 -6.52 -30.80
C PHE A 56 13.62 -6.19 -29.33
N TYR A 57 14.88 -5.93 -28.98
CA TYR A 57 15.27 -5.89 -27.56
C TYR A 57 14.84 -4.61 -26.87
N ALA A 58 14.85 -3.47 -27.56
CA ALA A 58 14.37 -2.20 -27.00
C ALA A 58 12.85 -2.24 -26.67
N PRO A 59 11.94 -2.62 -27.58
CA PRO A 59 10.52 -2.77 -27.24
C PRO A 59 10.30 -3.81 -26.15
N MET A 60 10.99 -4.95 -26.21
CA MET A 60 10.87 -5.98 -25.17
C MET A 60 11.31 -5.43 -23.80
N ALA A 61 12.43 -4.67 -23.76
CA ALA A 61 12.95 -3.99 -22.58
C ALA A 61 11.93 -3.01 -21.99
N ALA A 62 11.39 -2.11 -22.81
CA ALA A 62 10.37 -1.17 -22.39
C ALA A 62 9.12 -1.88 -21.84
N LEU A 63 8.67 -2.96 -22.49
CA LEU A 63 7.50 -3.72 -22.07
C LEU A 63 7.63 -4.31 -20.66
N LEU A 64 8.73 -4.99 -20.36
CA LEU A 64 8.90 -5.66 -19.05
C LEU A 64 9.35 -4.71 -17.93
N VAL A 65 9.83 -3.52 -18.28
CA VAL A 65 10.21 -2.49 -17.30
C VAL A 65 9.00 -1.73 -16.80
N VAL A 66 7.92 -1.61 -17.58
CA VAL A 66 6.70 -0.96 -17.11
C VAL A 66 6.03 -1.82 -16.05
N ASP A 67 6.08 -1.36 -14.80
CA ASP A 67 5.48 -2.00 -13.64
C ASP A 67 4.64 -0.97 -12.86
N ARG A 68 3.88 -1.45 -11.87
CA ARG A 68 2.97 -0.65 -11.03
C ARG A 68 3.67 0.48 -10.28
N THR A 69 4.97 0.36 -9.99
CA THR A 69 5.74 1.40 -9.29
C THR A 69 7.04 1.75 -10.00
N MET A 70 7.46 3.02 -9.91
CA MET A 70 8.67 3.52 -10.57
C MET A 70 9.95 2.83 -10.05
N VAL A 71 10.02 2.56 -8.75
CA VAL A 71 11.18 1.85 -8.15
C VAL A 71 11.26 0.43 -8.67
N ARG A 72 10.13 -0.28 -8.76
CA ARG A 72 10.11 -1.62 -9.36
C ARG A 72 10.48 -1.58 -10.83
N SER A 73 10.02 -0.56 -11.57
CA SER A 73 10.46 -0.33 -12.95
C SER A 73 11.98 -0.11 -13.06
N ILE A 74 12.57 0.73 -12.20
CA ILE A 74 14.01 1.00 -12.20
C ILE A 74 14.79 -0.27 -11.80
N SER A 75 14.38 -0.96 -10.74
CA SER A 75 15.04 -2.20 -10.31
C SER A 75 14.89 -3.31 -11.34
N ALA A 76 13.72 -3.45 -11.96
CA ALA A 76 13.47 -4.41 -13.04
C ALA A 76 14.33 -4.07 -14.27
N SER A 77 14.45 -2.80 -14.63
CA SER A 77 15.34 -2.35 -15.70
C SER A 77 16.79 -2.65 -15.40
N ALA A 78 17.26 -2.40 -14.16
CA ALA A 78 18.63 -2.69 -13.76
C ALA A 78 18.92 -4.20 -13.74
N GLN A 79 18.01 -5.00 -13.17
CA GLN A 79 18.08 -6.45 -13.17
C GLN A 79 18.14 -7.02 -14.57
N ARG A 80 17.32 -6.47 -15.48
CA ARG A 80 17.28 -6.86 -16.87
C ARG A 80 18.55 -6.51 -17.63
N ILE A 81 19.05 -5.29 -17.49
CA ILE A 81 20.33 -4.88 -18.09
C ILE A 81 21.44 -5.80 -17.60
N ALA A 82 21.49 -6.07 -16.28
CA ALA A 82 22.45 -7.01 -15.71
C ALA A 82 22.30 -8.43 -16.28
N ALA A 83 21.07 -8.94 -16.41
CA ALA A 83 20.81 -10.26 -16.98
C ALA A 83 21.31 -10.38 -18.43
N VAL A 84 21.02 -9.38 -19.25
CA VAL A 84 21.44 -9.34 -20.66
C VAL A 84 22.96 -9.21 -20.78
N VAL A 85 23.58 -8.30 -20.02
CA VAL A 85 25.05 -8.10 -20.05
C VAL A 85 25.78 -9.36 -19.56
N LEU A 86 25.31 -9.99 -18.47
CA LEU A 86 25.91 -11.23 -17.97
C LEU A 86 25.74 -12.38 -18.97
N GLY A 87 24.56 -12.53 -19.56
CA GLY A 87 24.31 -13.58 -20.54
C GLY A 87 25.16 -13.42 -21.81
N LEU A 88 25.22 -12.21 -22.36
CA LEU A 88 26.06 -11.92 -23.52
C LEU A 88 27.55 -12.05 -23.19
N GLY A 89 27.99 -11.60 -22.01
CA GLY A 89 29.38 -11.72 -21.57
C GLY A 89 29.83 -13.17 -21.42
N VAL A 90 28.98 -14.03 -20.82
CA VAL A 90 29.26 -15.46 -20.70
C VAL A 90 29.36 -16.13 -22.08
N ALA A 91 28.44 -15.81 -22.99
CA ALA A 91 28.49 -16.32 -24.35
C ALA A 91 29.74 -15.85 -25.11
N TRP A 92 30.12 -14.58 -24.95
CA TRP A 92 31.32 -14.00 -25.55
C TRP A 92 32.61 -14.71 -25.11
N VAL A 93 32.78 -14.90 -23.80
CA VAL A 93 33.93 -15.63 -23.23
C VAL A 93 33.96 -17.07 -23.72
N ALA A 94 32.81 -17.76 -23.70
CA ALA A 94 32.71 -19.14 -24.16
C ALA A 94 33.08 -19.30 -25.65
N ALA A 95 32.53 -18.44 -26.51
CA ALA A 95 32.77 -18.47 -27.93
C ALA A 95 34.23 -18.17 -28.28
N THR A 96 34.85 -17.20 -27.59
CA THR A 96 36.23 -16.76 -27.85
C THR A 96 37.28 -17.79 -27.40
N PHE A 97 37.11 -18.39 -26.21
CA PHE A 97 38.16 -19.24 -25.62
C PHE A 97 37.96 -20.74 -25.86
N VAL A 98 36.73 -21.21 -26.05
CA VAL A 98 36.41 -22.66 -26.01
C VAL A 98 35.82 -23.16 -27.34
N GLY A 99 35.21 -22.28 -28.14
CA GLY A 99 34.50 -22.65 -29.37
C GLY A 99 33.16 -23.35 -29.11
N VAL A 100 32.28 -23.35 -30.12
CA VAL A 100 30.91 -23.85 -29.99
C VAL A 100 30.84 -25.35 -30.28
N ASN A 101 30.73 -26.18 -29.25
CA ASN A 101 30.45 -27.62 -29.36
C ASN A 101 29.40 -28.06 -28.33
N VAL A 102 28.86 -29.28 -28.45
CA VAL A 102 27.77 -29.78 -27.57
C VAL A 102 28.16 -29.77 -26.09
N TRP A 103 29.40 -30.11 -25.75
CA TRP A 103 29.90 -30.14 -24.38
C TRP A 103 30.11 -28.74 -23.82
N THR A 104 30.68 -27.82 -24.60
CA THR A 104 30.80 -26.41 -24.26
C THR A 104 29.44 -25.79 -24.06
N MET A 105 28.48 -26.07 -24.94
CA MET A 105 27.09 -25.60 -24.82
C MET A 105 26.48 -26.05 -23.49
N PHE A 106 26.63 -27.32 -23.13
CA PHE A 106 26.13 -27.85 -21.85
C PHE A 106 26.74 -27.10 -20.66
N VAL A 107 28.07 -26.97 -20.61
CA VAL A 107 28.79 -26.30 -19.51
C VAL A 107 28.40 -24.84 -19.40
N VAL A 108 28.34 -24.13 -20.53
CA VAL A 108 28.06 -22.69 -20.58
C VAL A 108 26.62 -22.39 -20.19
N ILE A 109 25.66 -23.21 -20.63
CA ILE A 109 24.27 -23.10 -20.20
C ILE A 109 24.13 -23.42 -18.71
N LEU A 110 24.86 -24.41 -18.19
CA LEU A 110 24.87 -24.72 -16.75
C LEU A 110 25.36 -23.52 -15.93
N VAL A 111 26.46 -22.87 -16.35
CA VAL A 111 26.98 -21.65 -15.71
C VAL A 111 25.95 -20.52 -15.78
N ALA A 112 25.33 -20.32 -16.94
CA ALA A 112 24.31 -19.30 -17.13
C ALA A 112 23.07 -19.53 -16.23
N LEU A 113 22.65 -20.78 -16.05
CA LEU A 113 21.59 -21.17 -15.13
C LEU A 113 21.96 -20.87 -13.68
N VAL A 114 23.21 -21.16 -13.26
CA VAL A 114 23.69 -20.83 -11.91
C VAL A 114 23.69 -19.33 -11.67
N ILE A 115 24.20 -18.54 -12.63
CA ILE A 115 24.16 -17.07 -12.57
C ILE A 115 22.71 -16.57 -12.52
N GLY A 116 21.82 -17.16 -13.33
CA GLY A 116 20.40 -16.84 -13.35
C GLY A 116 19.68 -17.09 -12.03
N ARG A 117 20.20 -17.96 -11.15
CA ARG A 117 19.63 -18.18 -9.79
C ARG A 117 20.13 -17.18 -8.75
N TRP A 118 20.99 -16.23 -9.12
CA TRP A 118 21.48 -15.24 -8.18
C TRP A 118 20.35 -14.31 -7.74
N SER A 119 20.10 -14.24 -6.43
CA SER A 119 18.97 -13.50 -5.81
C SER A 119 18.89 -12.02 -6.20
N ARG A 120 20.01 -11.41 -6.63
CA ARG A 120 20.03 -10.01 -7.09
C ARG A 120 19.33 -9.79 -8.43
N LEU A 121 19.22 -10.82 -9.29
CA LEU A 121 18.54 -10.72 -10.59
C LEU A 121 17.01 -10.84 -10.50
N GLY A 122 16.48 -11.29 -9.36
CA GLY A 122 15.03 -11.45 -9.17
C GLY A 122 14.39 -12.33 -10.25
N ASP A 123 13.20 -11.94 -10.70
CA ASP A 123 12.41 -12.69 -11.71
C ASP A 123 13.06 -12.70 -13.12
N HIS A 124 14.07 -11.85 -13.35
CA HIS A 124 14.73 -11.72 -14.65
C HIS A 124 15.91 -12.69 -14.83
N GLY A 125 16.23 -13.48 -13.80
CA GLY A 125 17.36 -14.42 -13.84
C GLY A 125 17.31 -15.44 -14.98
N ILE A 126 16.10 -15.85 -15.40
CA ILE A 126 15.91 -16.78 -16.54
C ILE A 126 16.35 -16.20 -17.89
N GLN A 127 16.49 -14.88 -17.99
CA GLN A 127 16.95 -14.24 -19.23
C GLN A 127 18.44 -14.47 -19.47
N VAL A 128 19.25 -14.71 -18.43
CA VAL A 128 20.69 -14.98 -18.56
C VAL A 128 20.96 -16.20 -19.47
N PRO A 129 20.44 -17.42 -19.19
CA PRO A 129 20.64 -18.57 -20.06
C PRO A 129 19.96 -18.42 -21.43
N ALA A 130 18.84 -17.72 -21.52
CA ALA A 130 18.17 -17.46 -22.80
C ALA A 130 19.05 -16.59 -23.73
N MET A 131 19.68 -15.53 -23.19
CA MET A 131 20.58 -14.66 -23.94
C MET A 131 21.88 -15.37 -24.32
N VAL A 132 22.40 -16.23 -23.44
CA VAL A 132 23.56 -17.09 -23.75
C VAL A 132 23.26 -17.99 -24.94
N LEU A 133 22.12 -18.69 -24.89
CA LEU A 133 21.71 -19.60 -25.95
C LEU A 133 21.51 -18.86 -27.28
N LEU A 134 20.79 -17.74 -27.25
CA LEU A 134 20.53 -16.93 -28.43
C LEU A 134 21.83 -16.41 -29.05
N SER A 135 22.75 -15.89 -28.23
CA SER A 135 24.05 -15.41 -28.70
C SER A 135 24.90 -16.52 -29.31
N LEU A 136 24.85 -17.74 -28.78
CA LEU A 136 25.61 -18.88 -29.32
C LEU A 136 25.00 -19.42 -30.63
N ILE A 137 23.67 -19.39 -30.77
CA ILE A 137 22.97 -19.89 -31.97
C ILE A 137 23.00 -18.87 -33.12
N THR A 138 22.75 -17.60 -32.85
CA THR A 138 22.58 -16.58 -33.89
C THR A 138 23.90 -16.19 -34.56
N ALA A 139 25.02 -16.27 -33.84
CA ALA A 139 26.29 -15.75 -34.34
C ALA A 139 27.24 -16.83 -34.89
N GLY A 140 27.12 -18.12 -34.52
CA GLY A 140 28.17 -19.10 -34.85
C GLY A 140 29.57 -18.76 -34.29
N GLY A 141 29.66 -17.72 -33.45
CA GLY A 141 30.87 -17.00 -33.09
C GLY A 141 30.62 -15.49 -33.19
N VAL A 142 30.73 -14.80 -32.05
CA VAL A 142 30.56 -13.36 -31.79
C VAL A 142 30.59 -12.42 -33.02
N ASP A 143 29.43 -11.90 -33.43
CA ASP A 143 29.38 -10.58 -34.08
C ASP A 143 29.39 -9.52 -32.98
N GLU A 144 30.52 -8.81 -32.83
CA GLU A 144 30.66 -7.71 -31.85
C GLU A 144 29.57 -6.64 -32.04
N GLU A 145 29.14 -6.44 -33.28
CA GLU A 145 28.04 -5.54 -33.65
C GLU A 145 26.70 -6.00 -33.06
N PHE A 146 26.40 -7.31 -33.09
CA PHE A 146 25.17 -7.85 -32.51
C PHE A 146 25.15 -7.71 -30.97
N THR A 147 26.27 -8.03 -30.31
CA THR A 147 26.37 -7.92 -28.85
C THR A 147 26.24 -6.48 -28.38
N SER A 148 26.97 -5.55 -29.01
CA SER A 148 26.94 -4.13 -28.65
C SER A 148 25.56 -3.51 -28.91
N LEU A 149 24.95 -3.79 -30.07
CA LEU A 149 23.63 -3.28 -30.42
C LEU A 149 22.54 -3.81 -29.47
N THR A 150 22.58 -5.09 -29.09
CA THR A 150 21.63 -5.70 -28.15
C THR A 150 21.68 -5.04 -26.76
N ILE A 151 22.89 -4.74 -26.27
CA ILE A 151 23.08 -4.04 -24.99
C ILE A 151 22.52 -2.63 -25.08
N VAL A 152 22.86 -1.88 -26.14
CA VAL A 152 22.37 -0.51 -26.36
C VAL A 152 20.85 -0.48 -26.48
N GLU A 153 20.26 -1.39 -27.25
CA GLU A 153 18.81 -1.52 -27.37
C GLU A 153 18.14 -1.80 -26.02
N THR A 154 18.68 -2.74 -25.25
CA THR A 154 18.12 -3.11 -23.93
C THR A 154 18.17 -1.93 -22.96
N ILE A 155 19.29 -1.20 -22.94
CA ILE A 155 19.44 0.00 -22.11
C ILE A 155 18.46 1.08 -22.57
N ALA A 156 18.40 1.38 -23.87
CA ALA A 156 17.51 2.39 -24.42
C ALA A 156 16.04 2.07 -24.15
N GLY A 157 15.62 0.81 -24.35
CA GLY A 157 14.28 0.36 -24.03
C GLY A 157 13.95 0.45 -22.54
N GLY A 158 14.91 0.13 -21.66
CA GLY A 158 14.76 0.34 -20.22
C GLY A 158 14.57 1.82 -19.86
N VAL A 159 15.40 2.71 -20.41
CA VAL A 159 15.29 4.16 -20.21
C VAL A 159 13.95 4.70 -20.70
N ILE A 160 13.52 4.30 -21.91
CA ILE A 160 12.23 4.72 -22.48
C ILE A 160 11.07 4.18 -21.64
N GLY A 161 11.14 2.92 -21.20
CA GLY A 161 10.13 2.32 -20.30
C GLY A 161 9.99 3.09 -18.99
N VAL A 162 11.12 3.41 -18.33
CA VAL A 162 11.12 4.23 -17.11
C VAL A 162 10.60 5.63 -17.39
N ALA A 163 11.05 6.29 -18.45
CA ALA A 163 10.64 7.65 -18.80
C ALA A 163 9.14 7.73 -19.10
N VAL A 164 8.59 6.78 -19.85
CA VAL A 164 7.16 6.70 -20.15
C VAL A 164 6.35 6.40 -18.88
N ASN A 165 6.82 5.48 -18.03
CA ASN A 165 6.14 5.20 -16.77
C ASN A 165 6.11 6.44 -15.85
N ALA A 166 7.18 7.24 -15.85
CA ALA A 166 7.30 8.47 -15.08
C ALA A 166 6.49 9.64 -15.66
N LEU A 167 6.53 9.84 -16.97
CA LEU A 167 5.94 11.02 -17.63
C LEU A 167 4.45 10.88 -17.90
N VAL A 168 4.00 9.69 -18.32
CA VAL A 168 2.68 9.57 -18.96
C VAL A 168 1.57 9.78 -17.95
N PHE A 169 1.57 9.11 -16.80
CA PHE A 169 0.62 9.42 -15.72
C PHE A 169 1.10 8.70 -14.46
N ALA A 170 1.83 9.35 -13.54
CA ALA A 170 1.85 8.85 -12.16
C ALA A 170 0.42 9.10 -11.62
N PRO A 171 -0.44 8.07 -11.43
CA PRO A 171 -1.65 8.30 -10.68
C PRO A 171 -1.18 8.83 -9.33
N LEU A 172 -1.72 9.97 -8.91
CA LEU A 172 -1.61 10.38 -7.52
C LEU A 172 -2.37 9.30 -6.74
N HIS A 173 -1.70 8.23 -6.37
CA HIS A 173 -2.22 7.11 -5.57
C HIS A 173 -2.53 7.54 -4.12
N LEU A 174 -2.68 8.84 -3.88
CA LEU A 174 -2.95 9.45 -2.60
C LEU A 174 -4.41 9.22 -2.17
N THR A 175 -5.35 9.14 -3.10
CA THR A 175 -6.79 9.08 -2.75
C THR A 175 -7.20 7.73 -2.14
N LYS A 176 -6.60 6.62 -2.57
CA LYS A 176 -6.97 5.26 -2.10
C LYS A 176 -6.57 5.00 -0.64
N PRO A 177 -5.33 5.29 -0.19
CA PRO A 177 -4.96 5.16 1.22
C PRO A 177 -5.82 6.05 2.12
N ARG A 178 -6.08 7.29 1.68
CA ARG A 178 -6.89 8.25 2.43
C ARG A 178 -8.31 7.75 2.71
N GLN A 179 -9.00 7.28 1.68
CA GLN A 179 -10.34 6.71 1.81
C GLN A 179 -10.35 5.45 2.68
N ARG A 180 -9.30 4.62 2.60
CA ARG A 180 -9.22 3.39 3.41
C ARG A 180 -8.95 3.65 4.88
N VAL A 181 -8.11 4.63 5.22
CA VAL A 181 -7.90 5.05 6.62
C VAL A 181 -9.21 5.61 7.18
N ALA A 182 -9.87 6.51 6.45
CA ALA A 182 -11.16 7.05 6.88
C ALA A 182 -12.23 5.96 7.05
N ALA A 183 -12.35 5.04 6.09
CA ALA A 183 -13.29 3.92 6.19
C ALA A 183 -12.96 2.97 7.35
N LEU A 184 -11.67 2.79 7.70
CA LEU A 184 -11.28 1.99 8.86
C LEU A 184 -11.72 2.69 10.15
N THR A 185 -11.46 4.00 10.28
CA THR A 185 -11.93 4.78 11.43
C THR A 185 -13.44 4.66 11.61
N ASP A 186 -14.21 4.82 10.53
CA ASP A 186 -15.67 4.73 10.58
C ASP A 186 -16.12 3.31 10.99
N GLN A 187 -15.50 2.26 10.44
CA GLN A 187 -15.80 0.88 10.83
C GLN A 187 -15.53 0.57 12.30
N VAL A 188 -14.44 1.10 12.87
CA VAL A 188 -14.11 0.92 14.30
C VAL A 188 -15.09 1.69 15.18
N ARG A 189 -15.39 2.95 14.83
CA ARG A 189 -16.41 3.76 15.51
C ARG A 189 -17.76 3.05 15.52
N ASP A 190 -18.22 2.59 14.35
CA ASP A 190 -19.53 1.95 14.21
C ASP A 190 -19.62 0.67 15.04
N LEU A 191 -18.55 -0.13 15.10
CA LEU A 191 -18.51 -1.32 15.95
C LEU A 191 -18.60 -0.98 17.44
N LEU A 192 -17.90 0.06 17.90
CA LEU A 192 -17.98 0.54 19.29
C LEU A 192 -19.38 1.04 19.64
N LEU A 193 -20.03 1.78 18.73
CA LEU A 193 -21.41 2.26 18.92
C LEU A 193 -22.43 1.12 18.90
N GLU A 194 -22.27 0.14 18.01
CA GLU A 194 -23.11 -1.05 17.96
C GLU A 194 -23.02 -1.87 19.26
N LEU A 195 -21.82 -2.04 19.80
CA LEU A 195 -21.61 -2.65 21.12
C LEU A 195 -22.31 -1.83 22.21
N ALA A 196 -22.05 -0.52 22.29
CA ALA A 196 -22.66 0.36 23.29
C ALA A 196 -24.20 0.29 23.27
N ASP A 197 -24.80 0.38 22.09
CA ASP A 197 -26.24 0.30 21.91
C ASP A 197 -26.81 -1.06 22.34
N GLY A 198 -26.13 -2.16 21.98
CA GLY A 198 -26.54 -3.50 22.37
C GLY A 198 -26.42 -3.73 23.87
N LEU A 199 -25.39 -3.17 24.52
CA LEU A 199 -25.25 -3.25 25.98
C LEU A 199 -26.37 -2.52 26.72
N ARG A 200 -26.87 -1.40 26.19
CA ARG A 200 -28.00 -0.66 26.77
C ARG A 200 -29.36 -1.32 26.56
N ARG A 201 -29.58 -1.92 25.38
CA ARG A 201 -30.88 -2.51 25.00
C ARG A 201 -31.00 -3.99 25.37
N GLY A 202 -29.90 -4.62 25.76
CA GLY A 202 -29.78 -6.06 25.87
C GLY A 202 -29.39 -6.69 24.53
N PHE A 203 -28.69 -7.82 24.59
CA PHE A 203 -28.16 -8.53 23.44
C PHE A 203 -28.31 -10.05 23.64
N ASP A 204 -28.33 -10.78 22.53
CA ASP A 204 -28.31 -12.24 22.54
C ASP A 204 -26.94 -12.79 22.10
N ALA A 205 -26.79 -14.11 22.21
CA ALA A 205 -25.54 -14.79 21.86
C ALA A 205 -25.14 -14.59 20.40
N GLU A 206 -26.11 -14.49 19.47
CA GLU A 206 -25.80 -14.29 18.05
C GLU A 206 -25.30 -12.87 17.78
N THR A 207 -25.89 -11.88 18.43
CA THR A 207 -25.46 -10.48 18.38
C THR A 207 -24.04 -10.34 18.89
N ALA A 208 -23.72 -10.92 20.05
CA ALA A 208 -22.36 -10.91 20.61
C ALA A 208 -21.34 -11.58 19.68
N ARG A 209 -21.69 -12.74 19.10
CA ARG A 209 -20.84 -13.43 18.11
C ARG A 209 -20.68 -12.61 16.82
N GLY A 210 -21.69 -11.84 16.45
CA GLY A 210 -21.64 -10.90 15.33
C GLY A 210 -20.56 -9.84 15.55
N TRP A 211 -20.56 -9.19 16.71
CA TRP A 211 -19.54 -8.20 17.08
C TRP A 211 -18.13 -8.80 17.12
N TYR A 212 -17.97 -9.97 17.76
CA TYR A 212 -16.68 -10.67 17.81
C TYR A 212 -16.12 -10.99 16.41
N ARG A 213 -16.94 -11.57 15.53
CA ARG A 213 -16.54 -11.87 14.14
C ARG A 213 -16.20 -10.60 13.37
N ARG A 214 -17.04 -9.57 13.46
CA ARG A 214 -16.83 -8.30 12.76
C ARG A 214 -15.54 -7.63 13.20
N GLY A 215 -15.23 -7.62 14.51
CA GLY A 215 -13.96 -7.11 15.03
C GLY A 215 -12.74 -7.84 14.43
N GLY A 216 -12.80 -9.18 14.40
CA GLY A 216 -11.77 -10.02 13.77
C GLY A 216 -11.59 -9.73 12.28
N ASP A 217 -12.69 -9.66 11.52
CA ASP A 217 -12.67 -9.38 10.08
C ASP A 217 -12.06 -8.01 9.75
N ILE A 218 -12.37 -6.97 10.55
CA ILE A 218 -11.79 -5.63 10.37
C ILE A 218 -10.29 -5.67 10.69
N ALA A 219 -9.89 -6.33 11.79
CA ALA A 219 -8.49 -6.47 12.17
C ALA A 219 -7.67 -7.19 11.07
N ASP A 220 -8.20 -8.25 10.49
CA ASP A 220 -7.59 -9.01 9.40
C ASP A 220 -7.46 -8.22 8.10
N ARG A 221 -8.32 -7.22 7.87
CA ARG A 221 -8.20 -6.33 6.70
C ARG A 221 -7.15 -5.24 6.90
N THR A 222 -6.84 -4.91 8.14
CA THR A 222 -5.97 -3.76 8.49
C THR A 222 -4.53 -3.93 7.98
N ARG A 223 -4.02 -5.17 7.91
CA ARG A 223 -2.71 -5.50 7.30
C ARG A 223 -2.59 -5.02 5.85
N TYR A 224 -3.64 -5.16 5.04
CA TYR A 224 -3.61 -4.72 3.64
C TYR A 224 -3.61 -3.19 3.52
N ILE A 225 -4.17 -2.48 4.51
CA ILE A 225 -4.15 -1.01 4.54
C ILE A 225 -2.74 -0.51 4.84
N VAL A 226 -2.00 -1.17 5.75
CA VAL A 226 -0.60 -0.84 6.03
C VAL A 226 0.28 -1.06 4.80
N ASP A 227 0.11 -2.19 4.10
CA ASP A 227 0.85 -2.47 2.86
C ASP A 227 0.56 -1.44 1.76
N ASP A 228 -0.69 -0.99 1.66
CA ASP A 228 -1.09 0.07 0.72
C ASP A 228 -0.53 1.44 1.10
N ILE A 229 -0.48 1.80 2.39
CA ILE A 229 0.16 3.02 2.88
C ILE A 229 1.65 3.00 2.54
N ARG A 230 2.32 1.88 2.78
CA ARG A 230 3.73 1.70 2.43
C ARG A 230 3.96 1.84 0.93
N THR A 231 3.12 1.21 0.12
CA THR A 231 3.15 1.33 -1.34
C THR A 231 2.89 2.78 -1.80
N GLY A 232 1.98 3.48 -1.12
CA GLY A 232 1.70 4.91 -1.34
C GLY A 232 2.91 5.79 -1.03
N ARG A 233 3.53 5.61 0.15
CA ARG A 233 4.75 6.33 0.58
C ARG A 233 5.90 6.13 -0.41
N GLU A 234 6.13 4.88 -0.82
CA GLU A 234 7.11 4.52 -1.84
C GLU A 234 6.83 5.22 -3.18
N SER A 235 5.56 5.37 -3.55
CA SER A 235 5.15 6.03 -4.80
C SER A 235 5.35 7.55 -4.78
N THR A 236 5.14 8.21 -3.64
CA THR A 236 5.38 9.67 -3.50
C THR A 236 6.86 10.02 -3.57
N ARG A 237 7.73 9.28 -2.87
CA ARG A 237 9.18 9.58 -2.77
C ARG A 237 9.91 9.66 -4.11
N PHE A 238 9.40 8.95 -5.12
CA PHE A 238 10.01 8.88 -6.45
C PHE A 238 9.14 9.56 -7.51
N ASN A 239 8.30 10.51 -7.12
CA ASN A 239 7.51 11.26 -8.08
C ASN A 239 8.29 12.50 -8.57
N PRO A 240 8.78 12.54 -9.83
CA PRO A 240 9.46 13.72 -10.37
C PRO A 240 8.55 14.96 -10.44
N ARG A 241 7.22 14.79 -10.32
CA ARG A 241 6.28 15.92 -10.18
C ARG A 241 6.25 16.53 -8.76
N GLU A 242 6.89 15.92 -7.76
CA GLU A 242 7.02 16.48 -6.41
C GLU A 242 7.83 17.79 -6.42
N GLY A 243 8.79 17.93 -7.33
CA GLY A 243 9.49 19.20 -7.58
C GLY A 243 8.61 20.30 -8.21
N ILE A 244 7.40 19.96 -8.67
CA ILE A 244 6.46 20.88 -9.34
C ILE A 244 5.24 21.17 -8.44
N ARG A 245 4.73 20.17 -7.71
CA ARG A 245 3.65 20.27 -6.72
C ARG A 245 3.91 19.27 -5.58
N PRO A 246 4.49 19.70 -4.45
CA PRO A 246 4.59 18.87 -3.27
C PRO A 246 3.19 18.55 -2.77
N ALA A 247 2.94 17.29 -2.45
CA ALA A 247 1.80 16.92 -1.61
C ALA A 247 2.40 16.58 -0.25
N ASP A 248 2.24 17.46 0.74
CA ASP A 248 2.58 17.15 2.13
C ASP A 248 1.63 16.05 2.60
N VAL A 249 2.11 14.81 2.59
CA VAL A 249 1.34 13.65 3.08
C VAL A 249 2.08 13.08 4.28
N HIS A 250 1.43 13.15 5.44
CA HIS A 250 1.95 12.65 6.71
C HIS A 250 1.83 11.12 6.77
N TRP A 251 2.62 10.42 5.95
CA TRP A 251 2.59 8.96 5.85
C TRP A 251 2.83 8.24 7.18
N GLU A 252 3.70 8.80 8.02
CA GLU A 252 3.99 8.27 9.37
C GLU A 252 2.75 8.36 10.26
N GLY A 253 2.02 9.47 10.20
CA GLY A 253 0.78 9.62 10.94
C GLY A 253 -0.35 8.72 10.42
N TYR A 254 -0.41 8.44 9.12
CA TYR A 254 -1.39 7.47 8.59
C TYR A 254 -1.07 6.05 9.08
N GLU A 255 0.20 5.65 9.03
CA GLU A 255 0.62 4.35 9.53
C GLU A 255 0.38 4.22 11.04
N ARG A 256 0.66 5.30 11.80
CA ARG A 256 0.38 5.35 13.24
C ARG A 256 -1.11 5.20 13.53
N THR A 257 -1.97 5.94 12.82
CA THR A 257 -3.43 5.85 12.94
C THR A 257 -3.93 4.43 12.72
N VAL A 258 -3.50 3.79 11.62
CA VAL A 258 -3.92 2.41 11.30
C VAL A 258 -3.42 1.40 12.33
N LYS A 259 -2.19 1.56 12.84
CA LYS A 259 -1.65 0.72 13.92
C LYS A 259 -2.46 0.87 15.21
N THR A 260 -2.78 2.11 15.59
CA THR A 260 -3.59 2.41 16.78
C THR A 260 -4.99 1.82 16.65
N LEU A 261 -5.67 2.04 15.52
CA LEU A 261 -7.00 1.46 15.26
C LEU A 261 -6.99 -0.07 15.31
N ARG A 262 -5.90 -0.71 14.85
CA ARG A 262 -5.73 -2.16 14.98
C ARG A 262 -5.62 -2.61 16.44
N HIS A 263 -4.88 -1.89 17.27
CA HIS A 263 -4.76 -2.24 18.68
C HIS A 263 -6.10 -2.07 19.41
N VAL A 264 -6.80 -0.96 19.15
CA VAL A 264 -8.17 -0.74 19.65
C VAL A 264 -9.09 -1.87 19.21
N LEU A 265 -9.04 -2.29 17.95
CA LEU A 265 -9.82 -3.42 17.44
C LEU A 265 -9.54 -4.74 18.18
N TRP A 266 -8.29 -5.00 18.59
CA TRP A 266 -7.99 -6.17 19.40
C TRP A 266 -8.68 -6.11 20.76
N GLN A 267 -8.69 -4.95 21.41
CA GLN A 267 -9.40 -4.77 22.68
C GLN A 267 -10.91 -4.91 22.50
N VAL A 268 -11.49 -4.30 21.46
CA VAL A 268 -12.92 -4.40 21.14
C VAL A 268 -13.32 -5.84 20.80
N THR A 269 -12.46 -6.59 20.13
CA THR A 269 -12.67 -8.01 19.85
C THR A 269 -12.57 -8.84 21.14
N GLY A 270 -11.69 -8.47 22.07
CA GLY A 270 -11.63 -9.03 23.43
C GLY A 270 -12.94 -8.84 24.19
N ILE A 271 -13.45 -7.60 24.23
CA ILE A 271 -14.76 -7.26 24.80
C ILE A 271 -15.87 -8.11 24.16
N GLY A 272 -15.93 -8.16 22.83
CA GLY A 272 -16.92 -8.98 22.12
C GLY A 272 -16.84 -10.46 22.50
N ARG A 273 -15.64 -11.01 22.70
CA ARG A 273 -15.45 -12.39 23.16
C ARG A 273 -15.96 -12.59 24.59
N THR A 274 -15.60 -11.71 25.51
CA THR A 274 -16.08 -11.75 26.90
C THR A 274 -17.61 -11.70 26.96
N LEU A 275 -18.24 -10.88 26.11
CA LEU A 275 -19.70 -10.80 26.02
C LEU A 275 -20.33 -12.06 25.42
N VAL A 276 -19.68 -12.71 24.43
CA VAL A 276 -20.12 -14.03 23.93
C VAL A 276 -20.12 -15.05 25.07
N ASP A 277 -19.04 -15.11 25.85
CA ASP A 277 -18.91 -16.06 26.95
C ASP A 277 -19.98 -15.78 28.03
N ALA A 278 -20.28 -14.50 28.31
CA ALA A 278 -21.33 -14.07 29.24
C ALA A 278 -22.77 -14.39 28.78
N THR A 279 -23.00 -14.77 27.52
CA THR A 279 -24.33 -15.23 27.05
C THR A 279 -24.60 -16.71 27.31
N ASP A 280 -23.59 -17.48 27.72
CA ASP A 280 -23.75 -18.87 28.10
C ASP A 280 -24.22 -18.94 29.56
N GLU A 281 -25.36 -19.58 29.83
CA GLU A 281 -25.95 -19.70 31.18
C GLU A 281 -25.01 -20.35 32.22
N ARG A 282 -23.96 -21.04 31.76
CA ARG A 282 -22.94 -21.64 32.63
C ARG A 282 -21.89 -20.64 33.09
N HIS A 283 -21.88 -19.43 32.56
CA HIS A 283 -20.93 -18.39 32.93
C HIS A 283 -21.65 -17.20 33.58
N PRO A 284 -21.01 -16.57 34.57
CA PRO A 284 -21.53 -15.38 35.20
C PRO A 284 -21.64 -14.22 34.21
N ALA A 285 -22.76 -13.50 34.24
CA ALA A 285 -23.00 -12.33 33.39
C ALA A 285 -22.87 -11.02 34.19
N PRO A 286 -22.42 -9.91 33.57
CA PRO A 286 -22.39 -8.61 34.21
C PRO A 286 -23.81 -8.07 34.48
N SER A 287 -23.96 -7.23 35.49
CA SER A 287 -25.23 -6.57 35.79
C SER A 287 -25.65 -5.61 34.66
N PRO A 288 -26.96 -5.44 34.39
CA PRO A 288 -27.44 -4.48 33.39
C PRO A 288 -27.00 -3.03 33.66
N ASP A 289 -26.91 -2.64 34.94
CA ASP A 289 -26.46 -1.30 35.33
C ASP A 289 -24.99 -1.06 34.96
N PHE A 290 -24.13 -2.03 35.26
CA PHE A 290 -22.73 -2.00 34.84
C PHE A 290 -22.61 -1.91 33.32
N LEU A 291 -23.36 -2.73 32.58
CA LEU A 291 -23.32 -2.73 31.11
C LEU A 291 -23.78 -1.40 30.51
N SER A 292 -24.79 -0.76 31.10
CA SER A 292 -25.26 0.55 30.66
C SER A 292 -24.18 1.63 30.84
N ARG A 293 -23.50 1.67 31.99
CA ARG A 293 -22.42 2.63 32.24
C ARG A 293 -21.17 2.31 31.41
N PHE A 294 -20.86 1.03 31.24
CA PHE A 294 -19.76 0.60 30.35
C PHE A 294 -20.03 0.98 28.89
N ALA A 295 -21.29 0.97 28.45
CA ALA A 295 -21.68 1.46 27.13
C ALA A 295 -21.36 2.96 26.94
N ASP A 296 -21.41 3.77 27.99
CA ASP A 296 -21.05 5.19 27.92
C ASP A 296 -19.53 5.38 27.70
N ALA A 297 -18.71 4.53 28.31
CA ALA A 297 -17.27 4.48 28.01
C ALA A 297 -17.00 4.07 26.56
N LEU A 298 -17.71 3.05 26.04
CA LEU A 298 -17.59 2.63 24.64
C LEU A 298 -18.03 3.73 23.66
N GLY A 299 -19.11 4.44 23.97
CA GLY A 299 -19.56 5.60 23.18
C GLY A 299 -18.52 6.72 23.16
N SER A 300 -17.87 6.96 24.29
CA SER A 300 -16.79 7.95 24.40
C SER A 300 -15.55 7.53 23.60
N LEU A 301 -15.18 6.23 23.65
CA LEU A 301 -14.13 5.67 22.80
C LEU A 301 -14.46 5.79 21.30
N ALA A 302 -15.73 5.62 20.91
CA ALA A 302 -16.16 5.77 19.53
C ALA A 302 -15.96 7.21 19.03
N GLU A 303 -16.32 8.20 19.86
CA GLU A 303 -16.10 9.62 19.56
C GLU A 303 -14.60 9.93 19.48
N ALA A 304 -13.78 9.43 20.41
CA ALA A 304 -12.33 9.59 20.34
C ALA A 304 -11.74 8.97 19.06
N VAL A 305 -12.20 7.79 18.65
CA VAL A 305 -11.81 7.17 17.38
C VAL A 305 -12.18 8.06 16.18
N GLN A 306 -13.37 8.67 16.19
CA GLN A 306 -13.82 9.54 15.11
C GLN A 306 -12.91 10.75 14.92
N GLN A 307 -12.44 11.34 16.03
CA GLN A 307 -11.58 12.53 16.04
C GLN A 307 -10.08 12.20 15.86
N LEU A 308 -9.68 10.92 15.96
CA LEU A 308 -8.28 10.51 15.89
C LEU A 308 -7.58 10.98 14.61
N GLY A 309 -6.48 11.73 14.79
CA GLY A 309 -5.64 12.22 13.71
C GLY A 309 -6.19 13.45 12.98
N LEU A 310 -7.31 14.02 13.42
CA LEU A 310 -7.73 15.37 13.04
C LEU A 310 -7.02 16.38 13.96
N HIS A 311 -6.51 17.46 13.38
CA HIS A 311 -5.67 18.44 14.10
C HIS A 311 -6.28 19.84 14.15
N ASP A 312 -7.55 20.01 13.79
CA ASP A 312 -8.25 21.25 14.12
C ASP A 312 -8.54 21.33 15.62
N GLU A 313 -8.69 22.56 16.13
CA GLU A 313 -8.83 22.83 17.56
C GLU A 313 -10.08 22.13 18.15
N ASP A 314 -11.18 22.12 17.40
CA ASP A 314 -12.45 21.52 17.82
C ASP A 314 -12.33 19.99 17.93
N ALA A 315 -11.76 19.34 16.91
CA ALA A 315 -11.53 17.90 16.91
C ALA A 315 -10.56 17.46 18.01
N THR A 316 -9.48 18.22 18.21
CA THR A 316 -8.50 17.95 19.27
C THR A 316 -9.15 18.04 20.66
N ALA A 317 -9.93 19.10 20.89
CA ALA A 317 -10.63 19.28 22.16
C ALA A 317 -11.74 18.23 22.36
N ALA A 318 -12.42 17.81 21.28
CA ALA A 318 -13.39 16.73 21.34
C ALA A 318 -12.73 15.38 21.67
N PHE A 319 -11.59 15.06 21.04
CA PHE A 319 -10.80 13.87 21.35
C PHE A 319 -10.42 13.82 22.84
N ASP A 320 -9.81 14.90 23.35
CA ASP A 320 -9.34 14.97 24.74
C ASP A 320 -10.50 14.79 25.74
N ARG A 321 -11.64 15.47 25.50
CA ARG A 321 -12.85 15.30 26.35
C ARG A 321 -13.40 13.88 26.32
N SER A 322 -13.45 13.25 25.15
CA SER A 322 -13.97 11.89 24.98
C SER A 322 -13.08 10.87 25.68
N ILE A 323 -11.76 11.03 25.59
CA ILE A 323 -10.79 10.19 26.31
C ILE A 323 -10.89 10.38 27.82
N GLU A 324 -11.00 11.63 28.29
CA GLU A 324 -11.17 11.95 29.71
C GLU A 324 -12.45 11.31 30.27
N HIS A 325 -13.58 11.52 29.60
CA HIS A 325 -14.85 10.94 30.02
C HIS A 325 -14.83 9.40 30.02
N ALA A 326 -14.24 8.76 29.00
CA ALA A 326 -14.08 7.31 28.98
C ALA A 326 -13.26 6.80 30.18
N ARG A 327 -12.16 7.50 30.51
CA ARG A 327 -11.28 7.16 31.61
C ARG A 327 -11.97 7.29 32.96
N ASP A 328 -12.75 8.36 33.15
CA ASP A 328 -13.48 8.62 34.38
C ASP A 328 -14.54 7.55 34.62
N VAL A 329 -15.36 7.24 33.61
CA VAL A 329 -16.36 6.17 33.67
C VAL A 329 -15.71 4.82 34.01
N LEU A 330 -14.62 4.44 33.33
CA LEU A 330 -13.92 3.19 33.60
C LEU A 330 -13.29 3.16 35.00
N THR A 331 -12.83 4.31 35.50
CA THR A 331 -12.29 4.44 36.85
C THR A 331 -13.39 4.25 37.89
N GLU A 332 -14.54 4.89 37.72
CA GLU A 332 -15.70 4.73 38.59
C GLU A 332 -16.18 3.28 38.62
N LEU A 333 -16.31 2.64 37.45
CA LEU A 333 -16.70 1.23 37.35
C LEU A 333 -15.70 0.30 38.04
N ARG A 334 -14.39 0.56 37.89
CA ARG A 334 -13.36 -0.20 38.58
C ARG A 334 -13.45 -0.06 40.09
N GLU A 335 -13.70 1.15 40.57
CA GLU A 335 -13.85 1.43 42.00
C GLU A 335 -15.10 0.76 42.56
N GLU A 336 -16.23 0.84 41.85
CA GLU A 336 -17.47 0.17 42.22
C GLU A 336 -17.30 -1.35 42.32
N VAL A 337 -16.72 -1.99 41.30
CA VAL A 337 -16.46 -3.43 41.29
C VAL A 337 -15.48 -3.84 42.40
N ARG A 338 -14.61 -2.92 42.87
CA ARG A 338 -13.68 -3.17 43.98
C ARG A 338 -14.35 -3.10 45.35
N VAL A 339 -15.29 -2.17 45.56
CA VAL A 339 -15.87 -1.89 46.90
C VAL A 339 -17.23 -2.54 47.11
N THR A 340 -17.98 -2.81 46.05
CA THR A 340 -19.32 -3.40 46.11
C THR A 340 -19.20 -4.93 46.09
N PRO A 341 -19.73 -5.64 47.10
CA PRO A 341 -19.79 -7.10 47.08
C PRO A 341 -20.61 -7.58 45.88
N LEU A 342 -20.03 -8.45 45.06
CA LEU A 342 -20.74 -9.09 43.95
C LEU A 342 -21.77 -10.09 44.49
N GLU A 343 -22.95 -10.15 43.87
CA GLU A 343 -23.96 -11.17 44.19
C GLU A 343 -23.43 -12.59 43.96
N ASP A 344 -22.60 -12.76 42.93
CA ASP A 344 -21.84 -13.97 42.63
C ASP A 344 -20.34 -13.64 42.48
N PRO A 345 -19.47 -14.15 43.36
CA PRO A 345 -18.02 -13.96 43.28
C PRO A 345 -17.39 -14.39 41.95
N GLU A 346 -18.01 -15.31 41.21
CA GLU A 346 -17.50 -15.77 39.91
C GLU A 346 -17.65 -14.72 38.81
N GLN A 347 -18.43 -13.64 39.02
CA GLN A 347 -18.58 -12.56 38.04
C GLN A 347 -17.35 -11.64 37.92
N TRP A 348 -16.50 -11.57 38.95
CA TRP A 348 -15.34 -10.66 39.00
C TRP A 348 -14.44 -10.69 37.74
N PRO A 349 -14.06 -11.86 37.19
CA PRO A 349 -13.21 -11.94 36.00
C PRO A 349 -13.82 -11.26 34.78
N VAL A 350 -15.15 -11.30 34.62
CA VAL A 350 -15.85 -10.71 33.47
C VAL A 350 -15.77 -9.19 33.54
N TYR A 351 -16.11 -8.60 34.69
CA TYR A 351 -15.97 -7.15 34.92
C TYR A 351 -14.51 -6.69 34.72
N GLY A 352 -13.56 -7.43 35.29
CA GLY A 352 -12.14 -7.13 35.18
C GLY A 352 -11.62 -7.17 33.74
N SER A 353 -12.07 -8.14 32.95
CA SER A 353 -11.72 -8.27 31.52
C SER A 353 -12.23 -7.08 30.71
N LEU A 354 -13.52 -6.74 30.86
CA LEU A 354 -14.15 -5.63 30.14
C LEU A 354 -13.47 -4.28 30.45
N ILE A 355 -13.24 -3.99 31.73
CA ILE A 355 -12.57 -2.76 32.16
C ILE A 355 -11.13 -2.72 31.65
N SER A 356 -10.41 -3.85 31.70
CA SER A 356 -9.01 -3.90 31.27
C SER A 356 -8.86 -3.64 29.77
N ASP A 357 -9.69 -4.26 28.95
CA ASP A 357 -9.63 -4.10 27.50
C ASP A 357 -10.02 -2.66 27.11
N ALA A 358 -11.07 -2.10 27.70
CA ALA A 358 -11.44 -0.70 27.45
C ALA A 358 -10.35 0.29 27.93
N THR A 359 -9.72 0.05 29.07
CA THR A 359 -8.62 0.89 29.57
C THR A 359 -7.39 0.83 28.66
N ARG A 360 -7.08 -0.35 28.10
CA ARG A 360 -6.02 -0.49 27.09
C ARG A 360 -6.35 0.30 25.82
N ALA A 361 -7.61 0.27 25.37
CA ALA A 361 -8.05 1.04 24.21
C ALA A 361 -7.90 2.56 24.45
N VAL A 362 -8.24 3.06 25.65
CA VAL A 362 -7.99 4.45 26.06
C VAL A 362 -6.49 4.79 25.93
N HIS A 363 -5.61 3.96 26.51
CA HIS A 363 -4.17 4.18 26.47
C HIS A 363 -3.59 4.12 25.05
N ASP A 364 -4.05 3.19 24.21
CA ASP A 364 -3.64 3.09 22.82
C ASP A 364 -3.99 4.38 22.04
N LEU A 365 -5.19 4.91 22.25
CA LEU A 365 -5.64 6.17 21.63
C LEU A 365 -4.85 7.38 22.14
N GLU A 366 -4.68 7.52 23.46
CA GLU A 366 -3.87 8.58 24.09
C GLU A 366 -2.44 8.60 23.55
N SER A 367 -1.80 7.42 23.46
CA SER A 367 -0.43 7.28 22.96
C SER A 367 -0.24 7.74 21.52
N ALA A 368 -1.35 7.85 20.77
CA ALA A 368 -1.35 8.21 19.37
C ALA A 368 -1.86 9.63 19.11
N ARG A 369 -2.31 10.36 20.14
CA ARG A 369 -2.93 11.69 20.02
C ARG A 369 -2.13 12.63 19.10
N ASP A 370 -0.84 12.78 19.36
CA ASP A 370 0.01 13.76 18.66
C ASP A 370 0.63 13.22 17.37
N GLU A 371 0.77 11.90 17.27
CA GLU A 371 1.45 11.24 16.15
C GLU A 371 0.49 10.78 15.05
N ALA A 372 -0.78 10.52 15.38
CA ALA A 372 -1.79 10.10 14.42
C ALA A 372 -2.13 11.24 13.46
N SER A 373 -2.44 10.88 12.21
CA SER A 373 -2.92 11.82 11.21
C SER A 373 -4.00 11.13 10.38
N ARG A 374 -5.12 11.83 10.16
CA ARG A 374 -6.21 11.40 9.30
C ARG A 374 -6.31 12.37 8.12
N PRO A 375 -6.51 11.87 6.89
CA PRO A 375 -6.75 12.74 5.76
C PRO A 375 -8.13 13.38 5.87
N THR A 376 -8.17 14.71 5.95
CA THR A 376 -9.39 15.51 5.80
C THR A 376 -9.60 15.91 4.34
N GLU A 377 -10.86 15.99 3.88
CA GLU A 377 -11.18 16.53 2.54
C GLU A 377 -10.73 17.98 2.37
N THR A 378 -10.62 18.71 3.48
CA THR A 378 -10.18 20.10 3.58
C THR A 378 -8.68 20.28 3.65
N ASP A 379 -7.90 19.20 3.81
CA ASP A 379 -6.44 19.32 3.74
C ASP A 379 -6.12 19.69 2.28
N PRO A 380 -5.68 20.94 2.01
CA PRO A 380 -5.29 21.28 0.66
C PRO A 380 -4.24 20.24 0.29
N LEU A 381 -4.23 19.79 -0.96
CA LEU A 381 -2.91 19.60 -1.57
C LEU A 381 -2.22 20.93 -1.33
N ARG A 382 -1.39 21.07 -0.27
CA ARG A 382 -0.74 22.33 0.08
C ARG A 382 0.21 22.60 -1.06
N VAL A 383 -0.32 23.26 -2.10
CA VAL A 383 0.45 23.90 -3.14
C VAL A 383 1.14 25.01 -2.40
N THR A 384 2.35 24.73 -1.91
CA THR A 384 3.23 25.76 -1.39
C THR A 384 3.30 26.84 -2.48
N PRO A 385 2.88 28.08 -2.22
CA PRO A 385 3.13 29.15 -3.17
C PRO A 385 4.64 29.19 -3.36
N GLN A 386 5.11 29.04 -4.59
CA GLN A 386 6.53 29.00 -4.94
C GLN A 386 7.29 30.16 -4.27
N THR A 387 7.96 29.88 -3.15
CA THR A 387 8.94 30.76 -2.56
C THR A 387 10.30 30.38 -3.13
N GLY A 388 10.61 30.90 -4.33
CA GLY A 388 11.95 30.70 -4.87
C GLY A 388 12.13 31.15 -6.31
N LEU A 389 13.02 32.13 -6.49
CA LEU A 389 13.63 32.61 -7.75
C LEU A 389 12.77 33.47 -8.70
N TRP A 390 11.57 33.07 -9.12
CA TRP A 390 10.81 33.86 -10.12
C TRP A 390 10.25 35.19 -9.59
N ALA A 391 9.82 35.25 -8.33
CA ALA A 391 9.35 36.49 -7.69
C ALA A 391 10.47 37.52 -7.44
N ARG A 392 11.74 37.10 -7.45
CA ARG A 392 12.90 38.01 -7.37
C ARG A 392 13.30 38.59 -8.72
N MET A 393 12.93 37.95 -9.84
CA MET A 393 13.19 38.49 -11.18
C MET A 393 12.17 39.56 -11.58
N THR A 394 10.90 39.43 -11.18
CA THR A 394 9.87 40.42 -11.50
C THR A 394 9.98 41.72 -10.69
N ARG A 395 10.64 41.72 -9.53
CA ARG A 395 10.92 42.97 -8.76
C ARG A 395 12.20 43.71 -9.18
N ARG A 396 13.09 43.09 -9.98
CA ARG A 396 14.31 43.76 -10.49
C ARG A 396 14.13 44.43 -11.85
N GLY A 397 13.00 44.23 -12.52
CA GLY A 397 12.68 44.88 -13.80
C GLY A 397 11.92 46.22 -13.70
N ALA A 398 11.54 46.66 -12.48
CA ALA A 398 10.72 47.87 -12.27
C ALA A 398 11.50 49.07 -11.71
N ALA A 399 12.83 49.04 -11.74
CA ALA A 399 13.67 50.18 -11.40
C ALA A 399 14.58 50.52 -12.59
N ALA A 400 14.03 51.26 -13.56
CA ALA A 400 14.82 52.04 -14.48
C ALA A 400 14.98 53.46 -13.90
N PRO A 401 16.14 54.12 -14.10
CA PRO A 401 16.49 55.37 -13.42
C PRO A 401 15.74 56.55 -14.03
N GLU A 402 15.30 57.48 -13.19
CA GLU A 402 15.00 58.85 -13.64
C GLU A 402 16.32 59.51 -14.05
N GLY A 403 16.39 59.91 -15.31
CA GLY A 403 17.46 60.68 -15.93
C GLY A 403 16.95 61.30 -17.22
#